data_AF-A0A8C6CWI7-F1
#
_entry.id   AF-A0A8C6CWI7-F1
#
_cell.length_a   1.000
_cell.length_b   1.000
_cell.length_c   1.000
_cell.angle_alpha   90.00
_cell.angle_beta   90.00
_cell.angle_gamma   90.00
#
_symmetry.space_group_name_H-M   'P 1'
#
loop_
_entity.id
_entity.type
_entity.pdbx_description
1 polymer ?
#
loop_
_entity_poly.entity_id
_entity_poly.type
_entity_poly.pdbx_seq_one_letter_code
_entity_poly.pdbx_strand_id
1 'polypeptide(L)'
;MTPRLCILAISASVCILLLLCSHGAPVSPAGTQLLLCRSQERCGDQFYDPRQDCCYDDAVVPLGRTQKCGNCTFRVCFEQCCPWLVNRPQESFVVKVKGQNCYSAPSSDDRVCPRSKTQGTL
;
A
#
# COMPACT_ATOMS: atom_id res chain seq x y z
N MET A 1 48.29 -44.87 -41.93
CA MET A 1 48.15 -45.15 -40.48
C MET A 1 47.16 -44.14 -39.90
N THR A 2 45.87 -44.36 -40.07
CA THR A 2 44.81 -43.36 -39.77
C THR A 2 43.50 -43.90 -39.17
N PRO A 3 43.21 -45.22 -39.04
CA PRO A 3 41.94 -45.65 -38.46
C PRO A 3 41.93 -45.55 -36.93
N ARG A 4 43.09 -45.67 -36.27
CA ARG A 4 43.20 -45.66 -34.80
C ARG A 4 43.06 -44.26 -34.20
N LEU A 5 43.43 -43.21 -34.92
CA LEU A 5 43.28 -41.82 -34.46
C LEU A 5 41.80 -41.39 -34.45
N CYS A 6 41.03 -41.78 -35.46
CA CYS A 6 39.61 -41.43 -35.54
C CYS A 6 38.78 -42.08 -34.43
N ILE A 7 39.08 -43.33 -34.08
CA ILE A 7 38.40 -44.06 -32.99
C ILE A 7 38.66 -43.38 -31.63
N LEU A 8 39.91 -42.97 -31.38
CA LEU A 8 40.28 -42.26 -30.15
C LEU A 8 39.59 -40.89 -30.06
N ALA A 9 39.51 -40.15 -31.16
CA ALA A 9 38.83 -38.85 -31.21
C ALA A 9 37.31 -38.96 -30.94
N ILE A 10 36.64 -39.98 -31.50
CA ILE A 10 35.21 -40.24 -31.26
C ILE A 10 34.99 -40.66 -29.80
N SER A 11 35.86 -41.51 -29.24
CA SER A 11 35.73 -41.91 -27.83
C SER A 11 35.90 -40.74 -26.86
N ALA A 12 36.84 -39.83 -27.16
CA ALA A 12 37.07 -38.65 -26.34
C ALA A 12 35.89 -37.68 -26.39
N SER A 13 35.30 -37.44 -27.58
CA SER A 13 34.14 -36.56 -27.70
C SER A 13 32.91 -37.10 -26.97
N VAL A 14 32.65 -38.41 -27.06
CA VAL A 14 31.55 -39.06 -26.32
C VAL A 14 31.76 -38.97 -24.81
N CYS A 15 32.97 -39.20 -24.32
CA CYS A 15 33.29 -39.03 -22.89
C CYS A 15 33.10 -37.59 -22.41
N ILE A 16 33.51 -36.60 -23.20
CA ILE A 16 33.34 -35.19 -22.87
C ILE A 16 31.84 -34.84 -22.84
N LEU A 17 31.06 -35.27 -23.83
CA LEU A 17 29.61 -35.09 -23.85
C LEU A 17 28.92 -35.70 -22.62
N LEU A 18 29.30 -36.93 -22.24
CA LEU A 18 28.75 -37.60 -21.05
C LEU A 18 29.12 -36.87 -19.75
N LEU A 19 30.34 -36.32 -19.65
CA LEU A 19 30.78 -35.51 -18.51
C LEU A 19 30.01 -34.18 -18.45
N LEU A 20 29.88 -33.45 -19.56
CA LEU A 20 29.09 -32.21 -19.57
C LEU A 20 27.60 -32.46 -19.24
N CYS A 21 27.04 -33.58 -19.68
CA CYS A 21 25.66 -33.95 -19.36
C CYS A 21 25.45 -34.40 -17.90
N SER A 22 26.50 -34.79 -17.18
CA SER A 22 26.41 -35.20 -15.77
C SER A 22 26.66 -34.05 -14.78
N HIS A 23 27.16 -32.89 -15.24
CA HIS A 23 27.30 -31.68 -14.42
C HIS A 23 26.03 -30.82 -14.32
N GLY A 24 24.94 -31.23 -14.96
CA GLY A 24 23.65 -30.56 -14.92
C GLY A 24 22.70 -31.14 -13.88
N ALA A 25 23.10 -31.26 -12.61
CA ALA A 25 22.10 -31.29 -11.55
C ALA A 25 21.60 -29.86 -11.40
N PRO A 26 20.33 -29.54 -11.72
CA PRO A 26 19.77 -28.29 -11.24
C PRO A 26 19.80 -28.41 -9.73
N VAL A 27 20.71 -27.69 -9.08
CA VAL A 27 20.52 -27.31 -7.68
C VAL A 27 19.31 -26.39 -7.70
N SER A 28 18.12 -26.99 -7.72
CA SER A 28 16.91 -26.31 -7.31
C SER A 28 17.24 -25.79 -5.92
N PRO A 29 17.25 -24.46 -5.68
CA PRO A 29 17.53 -23.94 -4.36
C PRO A 29 16.56 -24.64 -3.42
N ALA A 30 17.07 -25.54 -2.59
CA ALA A 30 16.29 -26.22 -1.58
C ALA A 30 15.88 -25.14 -0.58
N GLY A 31 14.69 -24.60 -0.78
CA GLY A 31 14.25 -23.38 -0.16
C GLY A 31 13.57 -22.50 -1.18
N THR A 32 12.32 -22.83 -1.50
CA THR A 32 11.32 -21.87 -1.95
C THR A 32 11.16 -20.83 -0.84
N GLN A 33 12.15 -19.95 -0.66
CA GLN A 33 11.91 -18.66 -0.05
C GLN A 33 11.12 -17.90 -1.10
N LEU A 34 9.81 -18.16 -1.10
CA LEU A 34 8.83 -17.30 -1.74
C LEU A 34 9.05 -15.93 -1.11
N LEU A 35 9.91 -15.13 -1.73
CA LEU A 35 10.09 -13.71 -1.44
C LEU A 35 8.77 -13.06 -1.82
N LEU A 36 7.81 -13.13 -0.89
CA LEU A 36 6.60 -12.36 -0.94
C LEU A 36 7.03 -10.92 -0.72
N CYS A 37 7.27 -10.20 -1.83
CA CYS A 37 7.33 -8.74 -1.81
C CYS A 37 5.95 -8.25 -1.38
N ARG A 38 5.72 -8.18 -0.06
CA ARG A 38 4.55 -7.52 0.48
C ARG A 38 4.74 -6.04 0.19
N SER A 39 3.87 -5.46 -0.63
CA SER A 39 3.82 -4.01 -0.84
C SER A 39 3.57 -3.37 0.52
N GLN A 40 4.62 -2.85 1.13
CA GLN A 40 4.52 -2.18 2.41
C GLN A 40 4.19 -0.72 2.10
N GLU A 41 2.95 -0.32 2.40
CA GLU A 41 2.54 1.05 2.19
C GLU A 41 3.35 1.98 3.09
N ARG A 42 3.76 3.11 2.52
CA ARG A 42 4.52 4.14 3.21
C ARG A 42 3.66 5.38 3.38
N CYS A 43 3.85 6.03 4.51
CA CYS A 43 3.32 7.35 4.83
C CYS A 43 4.52 8.24 5.18
N GLY A 44 4.87 9.17 4.29
CA GLY A 44 6.17 9.83 4.32
C GLY A 44 7.31 8.81 4.32
N ASP A 45 8.15 8.87 5.34
CA ASP A 45 9.31 7.98 5.52
C ASP A 45 9.01 6.72 6.35
N GLN A 46 7.79 6.58 6.87
CA GLN A 46 7.40 5.47 7.75
C GLN A 46 6.59 4.43 6.99
N PHE A 47 6.87 3.16 7.27
CA PHE A 47 5.97 2.10 6.87
C PHE A 47 4.89 1.89 7.92
N TYR A 48 3.69 1.50 7.48
CA TYR A 48 2.57 1.19 8.39
C TYR A 48 1.86 -0.11 7.97
N ASP A 49 1.05 -0.67 8.87
CA ASP A 49 0.14 -1.78 8.56
C ASP A 49 -1.24 -1.21 8.19
N PRO A 50 -1.68 -1.29 6.93
CA PRO A 50 -2.99 -0.76 6.50
C PRO A 50 -4.19 -1.40 7.22
N ARG A 51 -3.97 -2.53 7.91
CA ARG A 51 -5.00 -3.20 8.72
C ARG A 51 -5.20 -2.54 10.08
N GLN A 52 -4.24 -1.75 10.55
CA GLN A 52 -4.24 -1.15 11.90
C GLN A 52 -4.17 0.36 11.86
N ASP A 53 -3.51 0.91 10.83
CA ASP A 53 -3.25 2.33 10.67
C ASP A 53 -3.58 2.82 9.25
N CYS A 54 -3.68 4.13 9.11
CA CYS A 54 -3.74 4.79 7.81
C CYS A 54 -2.75 5.96 7.76
N CYS A 55 -2.49 6.45 6.55
CA CYS A 55 -1.76 7.69 6.34
C CYS A 55 -2.69 8.90 6.36
N TYR A 56 -2.36 9.89 7.19
CA TYR A 56 -3.08 11.16 7.28
C TYR A 56 -2.09 12.31 7.51
N ASP A 57 -2.06 13.29 6.61
CA ASP A 57 -1.12 14.43 6.63
C ASP A 57 0.34 13.98 6.87
N ASP A 58 0.78 12.98 6.08
CA ASP A 58 2.11 12.34 6.16
C ASP A 58 2.46 11.71 7.53
N ALA A 59 1.46 11.52 8.39
CA ALA A 59 1.59 10.82 9.66
C ALA A 59 0.81 9.49 9.66
N VAL A 60 1.44 8.46 10.24
CA VAL A 60 0.79 7.18 10.52
C VAL A 60 -0.16 7.38 11.70
N VAL A 61 -1.44 7.07 11.50
CA VAL A 61 -2.48 7.21 12.53
C VAL A 61 -3.29 5.93 12.68
N PRO A 62 -3.68 5.53 13.91
CA PRO A 62 -4.53 4.37 14.13
C PRO A 62 -5.89 4.50 13.44
N LEU A 63 -6.43 3.39 12.93
CA LEU A 63 -7.78 3.37 12.30
C LEU A 63 -8.90 3.87 13.24
N GLY A 64 -8.70 3.75 14.55
CA GLY A 64 -9.63 4.24 15.58
C GLY A 64 -9.52 5.76 15.85
N ARG A 65 -8.55 6.47 15.27
CA ARG A 65 -8.33 7.89 15.56
C ARG A 65 -9.49 8.74 15.06
N THR A 66 -9.95 9.64 15.92
CA THR A 66 -10.99 10.62 15.61
C THR A 66 -10.49 12.05 15.81
N GLN A 67 -11.09 12.99 15.10
CA GLN A 67 -10.84 14.43 15.23
C GLN A 67 -12.16 15.20 15.22
N LYS A 68 -12.12 16.47 15.66
CA LYS A 68 -13.30 17.35 15.66
C LYS A 68 -13.48 18.04 14.31
N CYS A 69 -14.74 18.22 13.93
CA CYS A 69 -15.20 18.95 12.76
C CYS A 69 -16.42 19.78 13.20
N GLY A 70 -16.22 21.05 13.56
CA GLY A 70 -17.23 21.83 14.28
C GLY A 70 -17.60 21.18 15.62
N ASN A 71 -18.90 20.89 15.81
CA ASN A 71 -19.43 20.16 16.97
C ASN A 71 -19.51 18.64 16.77
N CYS A 72 -19.08 18.11 15.63
CA CYS A 72 -19.01 16.67 15.39
C CYS A 72 -17.61 16.13 15.62
N THR A 73 -17.52 14.81 15.74
CA THR A 73 -16.30 14.04 15.53
C THR A 73 -16.38 13.21 14.25
N PHE A 74 -15.23 13.01 13.61
CA PHE A 74 -15.07 12.16 12.43
C PHE A 74 -13.87 11.21 12.59
N ARG A 75 -13.91 10.06 11.95
CA ARG A 75 -12.83 9.06 11.89
C ARG A 75 -11.84 9.44 10.80
N VAL A 76 -10.63 9.80 11.21
CA VAL A 76 -9.60 10.42 10.35
C VAL A 76 -9.23 9.55 9.13
N CYS A 77 -9.28 8.22 9.30
CA CYS A 77 -8.92 7.28 8.24
C CYS A 77 -10.01 7.07 7.18
N PHE A 78 -11.28 7.32 7.50
CA PHE A 78 -12.42 6.96 6.65
C PHE A 78 -13.26 8.16 6.21
N GLU A 79 -13.17 9.26 6.96
CA GLU A 79 -13.98 10.45 6.78
C GLU A 79 -13.07 11.69 6.65
N GLN A 80 -13.61 12.75 6.04
CA GLN A 80 -12.96 14.05 5.89
C GLN A 80 -13.92 15.18 6.27
N CYS A 81 -13.38 16.22 6.89
CA CYS A 81 -14.12 17.43 7.26
C CYS A 81 -14.05 18.46 6.13
N CYS A 82 -15.18 18.78 5.51
CA CYS A 82 -15.30 19.74 4.43
C CYS A 82 -15.93 21.06 4.93
N PRO A 83 -15.42 22.22 4.49
CA PRO A 83 -16.13 23.49 4.70
C PRO A 83 -17.41 23.51 3.83
N TRP A 84 -18.55 23.87 4.41
CA TRP A 84 -19.80 23.99 3.64
C TRP A 84 -19.85 25.33 2.91
N LEU A 85 -19.50 25.31 1.62
CA LEU A 85 -19.42 26.52 0.80
C LEU A 85 -20.66 26.80 -0.04
N VAL A 86 -21.67 25.92 -0.03
CA VAL A 86 -22.87 26.07 -0.86
C VAL A 86 -23.99 26.80 -0.08
N ASN A 87 -24.06 28.12 -0.28
CA ASN A 87 -25.25 28.96 -0.07
C ASN A 87 -25.79 29.18 1.36
N ARG A 88 -25.00 29.08 2.45
CA ARG A 88 -25.47 29.61 3.75
C ARG A 88 -24.40 30.43 4.51
N PRO A 89 -24.79 31.58 5.11
CA PRO A 89 -23.87 32.42 5.89
C PRO A 89 -23.50 31.86 7.26
N GLN A 90 -24.06 30.71 7.67
CA GLN A 90 -23.59 30.00 8.86
C GLN A 90 -22.55 28.98 8.44
N GLU A 91 -21.29 29.32 8.72
CA GLU A 91 -20.09 28.48 8.59
C GLU A 91 -20.32 27.13 9.29
N SER A 92 -20.90 26.20 8.55
CA SER A 92 -21.12 24.83 8.97
C SER A 92 -20.10 23.96 8.26
N PHE A 93 -19.73 22.87 8.89
CA PHE A 93 -18.85 21.87 8.30
C PHE A 93 -19.67 20.66 7.92
N VAL A 94 -19.18 19.87 6.98
CA VAL A 94 -19.77 18.58 6.64
C VAL A 94 -18.71 17.51 6.67
N VAL A 95 -19.02 16.44 7.39
CA VAL A 95 -18.21 15.24 7.38
C VAL A 95 -18.71 14.37 6.23
N LYS A 96 -17.80 14.05 5.31
CA LYS A 96 -18.03 13.16 4.17
C LYS A 96 -17.10 11.95 4.25
N VAL A 97 -17.43 10.89 3.52
CA VAL A 97 -16.52 9.74 3.34
C VAL A 97 -15.31 10.19 2.51
N LYS A 98 -14.11 9.71 2.87
CA LYS A 98 -12.89 9.97 2.08
C LYS A 98 -13.08 9.55 0.63
N GLY A 99 -12.54 10.36 -0.29
CA GLY A 99 -12.68 10.16 -1.74
C GLY A 99 -13.91 10.84 -2.35
N GLN A 100 -14.84 11.35 -1.54
CA GLN A 100 -15.90 12.22 -2.02
C GLN A 100 -15.41 13.67 -2.18
N ASN A 101 -15.97 14.38 -3.17
CA ASN A 101 -15.65 15.79 -3.39
C ASN A 101 -16.38 16.67 -2.36
N CYS A 102 -15.65 17.53 -1.64
CA CYS A 102 -16.25 18.47 -0.69
C CYS A 102 -17.27 19.45 -1.32
N TYR A 103 -17.13 19.74 -2.60
CA TYR A 103 -18.01 20.64 -3.35
C TYR A 103 -19.22 19.93 -3.98
N SER A 104 -19.31 18.59 -3.85
CA SER A 104 -20.49 17.87 -4.33
C SER A 104 -21.70 18.15 -3.46
N ALA A 105 -22.88 18.03 -4.07
CA ALA A 105 -24.14 18.13 -3.35
C ALA A 105 -24.18 17.13 -2.17
N PRO A 106 -24.95 17.44 -1.12
CA PRO A 106 -24.98 16.63 0.08
C PRO A 106 -25.57 15.26 -0.22
N SER A 107 -24.91 14.20 0.24
CA SER A 107 -25.42 12.83 0.15
C SER A 107 -26.17 12.42 1.42
N SER A 108 -26.89 11.30 1.39
CA SER A 108 -27.54 10.75 2.58
C SER A 108 -26.56 10.37 3.69
N ASP A 109 -25.30 10.09 3.33
CA ASP A 109 -24.25 9.67 4.26
C ASP A 109 -23.49 10.87 4.87
N ASP A 110 -23.78 12.08 4.40
CA ASP A 110 -23.12 13.30 4.85
C ASP A 110 -23.66 13.75 6.21
N ARG A 111 -22.76 14.11 7.12
CA ARG A 111 -23.14 14.63 8.45
C ARG A 111 -22.87 16.13 8.53
N VAL A 112 -23.94 16.92 8.69
CA VAL A 112 -23.84 18.37 8.88
C VAL A 112 -23.49 18.70 10.31
N CYS A 113 -22.43 19.50 10.47
CA CYS A 113 -21.78 19.78 11.74
C CYS A 113 -21.73 21.28 11.98
N PRO A 114 -22.53 21.81 12.92
CA PRO A 114 -22.51 23.24 13.23
C PRO A 114 -21.16 23.63 13.84
N ARG A 115 -20.76 24.89 13.64
CA ARG A 115 -19.54 25.45 14.24
C ARG A 115 -19.56 25.24 15.76
N SER A 116 -18.44 24.80 16.32
CA SER A 116 -18.23 24.85 17.76
C SER A 116 -18.23 26.31 18.18
N LYS A 117 -19.10 26.71 19.11
CA LYS A 117 -18.93 28.00 19.78
C LYS A 117 -17.66 27.88 20.60
N THR A 118 -16.56 28.45 20.12
CA THR A 118 -15.39 28.69 20.97
C THR A 118 -15.87 29.63 22.06
N GLN A 119 -16.18 29.09 23.24
CA GLN A 119 -16.37 29.90 24.41
C GLN A 119 -14.98 30.49 24.68
N GLY A 120 -14.80 31.76 24.28
CA GLY A 120 -13.62 32.51 24.63
C GLY A 120 -13.52 32.50 26.15
N THR A 121 -12.53 31.79 26.67
CA THR A 121 -12.12 31.92 28.05
C THR A 121 -11.52 33.31 28.20
N LEU A 122 -12.08 34.07 29.16
CA LEU A 122 -11.64 35.38 29.62
C LEU A 122 -10.13 35.46 29.89
#